data_AF-A0A7C6DFE4-F1
#
_entry.id   AF-A0A7C6DFE4-F1
#
_cell.length_a   1.000
_cell.length_b   1.000
_cell.length_c   1.000
_cell.angle_alpha   90.00
_cell.angle_beta   90.00
_cell.angle_gamma   90.00
#
_symmetry.space_group_name_H-M   'P 1'
#
loop_
_entity.id
_entity.type
_entity.pdbx_description
1 polymer ?
#
loop_
_entity_poly.entity_id
_entity_poly.type
_entity_poly.pdbx_seq_one_letter_code
_entity_poly.pdbx_strand_id
1 'polypeptide(L)'
;MKKSKYFQRKPDHPVIKVCKPNSYYASLLRDSYAGRDSEMTKTCQYLYHHFLMSEINKEIADILYNIAKVEMKHLEMLAKLILQLDGDPVFKGGEEGKSYWNASYVYYGINIYDMLRKNLASEYKALKNYEEHFLIIKDDYIKDVLKSIMEDENIHIELLNSIIKDYFR
;
A
#
# COMPACT_ATOMS: atom_id res chain seq x y z
N MET A 1 2.23 20.24 -17.10
CA MET A 1 1.23 19.53 -16.29
C MET A 1 0.69 20.46 -15.21
N LYS A 2 -0.64 20.50 -15.02
CA LYS A 2 -1.27 21.24 -13.91
C LYS A 2 -0.73 20.67 -12.60
N LYS A 3 -0.37 21.54 -11.63
CA LYS A 3 -0.03 21.13 -10.25
C LYS A 3 -1.00 20.03 -9.85
N SER A 4 -0.48 18.81 -9.74
CA SER A 4 -1.28 17.63 -9.48
C SER A 4 -2.11 17.90 -8.23
N LYS A 5 -3.43 17.66 -8.27
CA LYS A 5 -4.35 17.79 -7.12
C LYS A 5 -3.87 17.04 -5.87
N TYR A 6 -2.88 16.17 -6.04
CA TYR A 6 -2.24 15.29 -5.06
C TYR A 6 -1.49 16.00 -3.95
N PHE A 7 -0.85 17.14 -4.21
CA PHE A 7 -0.19 17.89 -3.13
C PHE A 7 -1.16 18.62 -2.20
N GLN A 8 -2.48 18.43 -2.40
CA GLN A 8 -3.52 19.14 -1.65
C GLN A 8 -4.38 18.23 -0.77
N ARG A 9 -4.34 16.88 -0.90
CA ARG A 9 -5.01 16.01 0.09
C ARG A 9 -4.26 16.13 1.40
N LYS A 10 -4.90 16.77 2.39
CA LYS A 10 -4.47 16.60 3.78
C LYS A 10 -4.70 15.14 4.14
N PRO A 11 -3.70 14.44 4.72
CA PRO A 11 -3.93 13.08 5.18
C PRO A 11 -5.13 13.09 6.11
N ASP A 12 -6.14 12.28 5.81
CA ASP A 12 -7.06 11.91 6.88
C ASP A 12 -6.22 11.16 7.91
N HIS A 13 -6.31 11.59 9.15
CA HIS A 13 -5.63 10.95 10.26
C HIS A 13 -6.70 10.16 11.02
N PRO A 14 -7.11 8.98 10.52
CA PRO A 14 -8.08 8.17 11.22
C PRO A 14 -7.54 7.85 12.61
N VAL A 15 -8.44 7.81 13.59
CA VAL A 15 -8.06 7.43 14.95
C VAL A 15 -7.68 5.95 14.92
N ILE A 16 -6.39 5.66 15.09
CA ILE A 16 -5.90 4.28 15.10
C ILE A 16 -6.26 3.65 16.44
N LYS A 17 -7.39 2.95 16.45
CA LYS A 17 -7.97 2.32 17.63
C LYS A 17 -8.64 1.00 17.24
N VAL A 18 -8.81 0.12 18.22
CA VAL A 18 -9.72 -1.02 18.14
C VAL A 18 -10.67 -1.03 19.34
N CYS A 19 -11.86 -1.60 19.17
CA CYS A 19 -12.84 -1.75 20.24
C CYS A 19 -12.35 -2.72 21.33
N LYS A 20 -11.71 -3.83 20.90
CA LYS A 20 -11.13 -4.87 21.77
C LYS A 20 -10.11 -5.72 21.01
N PRO A 21 -9.19 -6.41 21.71
CA PRO A 21 -8.32 -7.41 21.10
C PRO A 21 -9.09 -8.45 20.28
N ASN A 22 -8.53 -8.85 19.13
CA ASN A 22 -9.11 -9.85 18.24
C ASN A 22 -8.03 -10.45 17.32
N SER A 23 -7.53 -11.62 17.67
CA SER A 23 -6.46 -12.32 16.95
C SER A 23 -6.82 -12.69 15.51
N TYR A 24 -8.11 -12.94 15.23
CA TYR A 24 -8.56 -13.20 13.86
C TYR A 24 -8.39 -11.95 12.99
N TYR A 25 -8.77 -10.77 13.50
CA TYR A 25 -8.54 -9.51 12.77
C TYR A 25 -7.05 -9.20 12.63
N ALA A 26 -6.24 -9.46 13.65
CA ALA A 26 -4.79 -9.31 13.54
C ALA A 26 -4.23 -10.20 12.42
N SER A 27 -4.73 -11.44 12.30
CA SER A 27 -4.33 -12.36 11.23
C SER A 27 -4.76 -11.89 9.84
N LEU A 28 -5.95 -11.30 9.70
CA LEU A 28 -6.40 -10.74 8.41
C LEU A 28 -5.51 -9.57 7.97
N LEU A 29 -5.19 -8.66 8.88
CA LEU A 29 -4.38 -7.47 8.58
C LEU A 29 -2.90 -7.81 8.33
N ARG A 30 -2.42 -8.96 8.82
CA ARG A 30 -1.03 -9.40 8.68
C ARG A 30 -0.59 -9.55 7.23
N ASP A 31 -1.46 -10.08 6.37
CA ASP A 31 -1.14 -10.26 4.95
C ASP A 31 -1.07 -8.93 4.20
N SER A 32 -1.95 -7.98 4.52
CA SER A 32 -1.85 -6.60 4.02
C SER A 32 -0.61 -5.89 4.56
N TYR A 33 -0.14 -6.24 5.77
CA TYR A 33 1.04 -5.64 6.38
C TYR A 33 2.35 -6.13 5.75
N ALA A 34 2.56 -7.45 5.67
CA ALA A 34 3.84 -8.03 5.26
C ALA A 34 3.74 -9.33 4.43
N GLY A 35 2.62 -9.54 3.73
CA GLY A 35 2.48 -10.59 2.71
C GLY A 35 3.13 -10.25 1.38
N ARG A 36 2.87 -11.07 0.35
CA ARG A 36 3.40 -10.87 -1.01
C ARG A 36 2.88 -9.58 -1.64
N ASP A 37 1.56 -9.34 -1.57
CA ASP A 37 0.89 -8.16 -2.13
C ASP A 37 0.54 -7.16 -1.00
N SER A 38 1.54 -6.81 -0.19
CA SER A 38 1.38 -6.03 1.04
C SER A 38 1.94 -4.61 0.95
N GLU A 39 1.64 -3.80 1.95
CA GLU A 39 2.23 -2.46 2.13
C GLU A 39 3.76 -2.48 2.21
N MET A 40 4.33 -3.52 2.84
CA MET A 40 5.79 -3.70 2.88
C MET A 40 6.35 -3.95 1.47
N THR A 41 5.71 -4.84 0.69
CA THR A 41 6.13 -5.09 -0.70
C THR A 41 5.99 -3.85 -1.57
N LYS A 42 4.82 -3.18 -1.51
CA LYS A 42 4.55 -1.97 -2.29
C LYS A 42 5.55 -0.87 -1.97
N THR A 43 5.82 -0.62 -0.69
CA THR A 43 6.85 0.34 -0.24
C THR A 43 8.20 0.07 -0.90
N CYS A 44 8.70 -1.17 -0.79
CA CYS A 44 10.00 -1.53 -1.36
C CYS A 44 10.01 -1.49 -2.90
N GLN A 45 8.91 -1.89 -3.54
CA GLN A 45 8.76 -1.86 -4.99
C GLN A 45 8.75 -0.42 -5.52
N TYR A 46 8.01 0.50 -4.90
CA TYR A 46 8.01 1.90 -5.28
C TYR A 46 9.36 2.58 -5.07
N LEU A 47 10.05 2.29 -3.96
CA LEU A 47 11.40 2.80 -3.73
C LEU A 47 12.37 2.31 -4.80
N TYR A 48 12.37 1.01 -5.10
CA TYR A 48 13.23 0.47 -6.15
C TYR A 48 12.93 1.10 -7.51
N HIS A 49 11.66 1.19 -7.90
CA HIS A 49 11.26 1.82 -9.15
C HIS A 49 11.61 3.33 -9.18
N HIS A 50 11.51 4.03 -8.05
CA HIS A 50 11.95 5.42 -7.92
C HIS A 50 13.45 5.57 -8.22
N PHE A 51 14.30 4.71 -7.65
CA PHE A 51 15.76 4.78 -7.86
C PHE A 51 16.17 4.59 -9.31
N LEU A 52 15.47 3.75 -10.06
CA LEU A 52 15.73 3.60 -11.50
C LEU A 52 15.17 4.76 -12.31
N MET A 53 14.00 5.28 -11.90
CA MET A 53 13.35 6.37 -12.59
C MET A 53 14.08 7.71 -12.41
N SER A 54 14.79 7.92 -11.30
CA SER A 54 15.48 9.19 -11.02
C SER A 54 16.49 9.58 -12.09
N GLU A 55 17.11 8.59 -12.74
CA GLU A 55 18.09 8.78 -13.81
C GLU A 55 17.45 9.07 -15.18
N ILE A 56 16.14 8.87 -15.31
CA ILE A 56 15.44 8.89 -16.61
C ILE A 56 14.39 9.99 -16.65
N ASN A 57 13.53 10.06 -15.64
CA ASN A 57 12.48 11.04 -15.53
C ASN A 57 12.22 11.41 -14.06
N LYS A 58 12.83 12.51 -13.63
CA LYS A 58 12.70 13.02 -12.26
C LYS A 58 11.24 13.26 -11.83
N GLU A 59 10.37 13.70 -12.73
CA GLU A 59 8.97 13.95 -12.39
C GLU A 59 8.24 12.66 -12.01
N ILE A 60 8.40 11.60 -12.81
CA ILE A 60 7.82 10.29 -12.48
C ILE A 60 8.48 9.72 -11.22
N ALA A 61 9.81 9.86 -11.09
CA ALA A 61 10.54 9.40 -9.91
C ALA A 61 10.00 10.04 -8.62
N ASP A 62 9.76 11.35 -8.61
CA ASP A 62 9.22 12.07 -7.47
C ASP A 62 7.80 11.59 -7.11
N ILE A 63 6.98 11.27 -8.13
CA ILE A 63 5.65 10.70 -7.89
C ILE A 63 5.76 9.32 -7.21
N LEU A 64 6.59 8.42 -7.74
CA LEU A 64 6.77 7.08 -7.15
C LEU A 64 7.30 7.14 -5.71
N TYR A 65 8.23 8.06 -5.44
CA TYR A 65 8.74 8.27 -4.08
C TYR A 65 7.66 8.78 -3.12
N ASN A 66 6.79 9.67 -3.58
CA ASN A 66 5.69 10.16 -2.76
C ASN A 66 4.65 9.07 -2.48
N ILE A 67 4.36 8.20 -3.44
CA ILE A 67 3.54 7.00 -3.21
C ILE A 67 4.21 6.12 -2.16
N ALA A 68 5.51 5.80 -2.29
CA ALA A 68 6.23 5.00 -1.30
C ALA A 68 6.11 5.55 0.14
N LYS A 69 6.14 6.88 0.32
CA LYS A 69 5.94 7.51 1.63
C LYS A 69 4.54 7.31 2.19
N VAL A 70 3.52 7.22 1.34
CA VAL A 70 2.14 6.92 1.75
C VAL A 70 2.05 5.46 2.18
N GLU A 71 2.63 4.53 1.42
CA GLU A 71 2.67 3.10 1.79
C GLU A 71 3.39 2.85 3.12
N MET A 72 4.45 3.61 3.41
CA MET A 72 5.10 3.56 4.73
C MET A 72 4.16 3.96 5.87
N LYS A 73 3.23 4.89 5.64
CA LYS A 73 2.21 5.27 6.62
C LYS A 73 1.14 4.20 6.74
N HIS A 74 0.72 3.58 5.64
CA HIS A 74 -0.19 2.44 5.68
C HIS A 74 0.42 1.30 6.50
N LEU A 75 1.70 0.99 6.28
CA LEU A 75 2.45 0.01 7.04
C LEU A 75 2.46 0.33 8.55
N GLU A 76 2.70 1.59 8.92
CA GLU A 76 2.63 2.05 10.32
C GLU A 76 1.21 1.91 10.92
N MET A 77 0.18 2.28 10.15
CA MET A 77 -1.22 2.18 10.56
C MET A 77 -1.61 0.72 10.84
N LEU A 78 -1.26 -0.20 9.93
CA LEU A 78 -1.51 -1.63 10.08
C LEU A 78 -0.75 -2.21 11.29
N ALA A 79 0.53 -1.86 11.46
CA ALA A 79 1.31 -2.33 12.61
C ALA A 79 0.66 -1.93 13.95
N LYS A 80 0.21 -0.68 14.06
CA LYS A 80 -0.47 -0.16 15.26
C LYS A 80 -1.79 -0.88 15.51
N LEU A 81 -2.57 -1.16 14.47
CA LEU A 81 -3.79 -1.97 14.61
C LEU A 81 -3.48 -3.40 15.07
N ILE A 82 -2.49 -4.06 14.45
CA ILE A 82 -2.07 -5.42 14.82
C ILE A 82 -1.66 -5.49 16.30
N LEU A 83 -0.88 -4.52 16.78
CA LEU A 83 -0.48 -4.42 18.19
C LEU A 83 -1.69 -4.29 19.13
N GLN A 84 -2.65 -3.41 18.80
CA GLN A 84 -3.84 -3.23 19.63
C GLN A 84 -4.79 -4.42 19.61
N LEU A 85 -4.72 -5.24 18.56
CA LEU A 85 -5.46 -6.49 18.42
C LEU A 85 -4.82 -7.67 19.20
N ASP A 86 -3.77 -7.40 19.99
CA ASP A 86 -2.95 -8.38 20.70
C ASP A 86 -2.18 -9.32 19.74
N GLY A 87 -1.81 -8.78 18.57
CA GLY A 87 -0.98 -9.44 17.58
C GLY A 87 0.44 -8.88 17.55
N ASP A 88 1.39 -9.72 17.11
CA ASP A 88 2.77 -9.30 16.86
C ASP A 88 2.96 -8.90 15.38
N PRO A 89 3.29 -7.64 15.05
CA PRO A 89 3.55 -7.18 13.69
C PRO A 89 4.93 -7.61 13.18
N VAL A 90 5.28 -8.89 13.35
CA VAL A 90 6.41 -9.48 12.64
C VAL A 90 6.18 -9.33 11.14
N PHE A 91 7.23 -9.00 10.39
CA PHE A 91 7.22 -8.97 8.92
C PHE A 91 7.05 -10.38 8.33
N LYS A 92 5.86 -10.94 8.49
CA LYS A 92 5.41 -12.23 7.99
C LYS A 92 4.03 -12.09 7.38
N GLY A 93 3.76 -12.91 6.38
CA GLY A 93 2.45 -13.09 5.77
C GLY A 93 2.39 -14.41 4.99
N GLY A 94 1.56 -14.46 3.96
CA GLY A 94 1.32 -15.64 3.15
C GLY A 94 0.43 -16.66 3.87
N GLU A 95 0.42 -17.90 3.36
CA GLU A 95 -0.44 -18.95 3.91
C GLU A 95 -0.26 -19.10 5.44
N GLU A 96 -1.33 -18.78 6.17
CA GLU A 96 -1.39 -18.77 7.64
C GLU A 96 -0.37 -17.85 8.34
N GLY A 97 0.19 -16.85 7.65
CA GLY A 97 1.14 -15.90 8.24
C GLY A 97 2.50 -16.51 8.61
N LYS A 98 2.87 -17.64 7.99
CA LYS A 98 4.09 -18.41 8.35
C LYS A 98 5.35 -17.97 7.61
N SER A 99 5.23 -17.23 6.51
CA SER A 99 6.37 -16.88 5.66
C SER A 99 6.92 -15.51 6.04
N TYR A 100 8.21 -15.45 6.36
CA TYR A 100 8.89 -14.15 6.49
C TYR A 100 8.87 -13.41 5.16
N TRP A 101 8.51 -12.13 5.23
CA TRP A 101 8.64 -11.23 4.10
C TRP A 101 10.10 -11.20 3.64
N ASN A 102 10.31 -11.21 2.34
CA ASN A 102 11.64 -11.12 1.78
C ASN A 102 11.61 -10.41 0.42
N ALA A 103 12.79 -9.95 0.02
CA ALA A 103 12.97 -9.11 -1.16
C ALA A 103 12.60 -9.80 -2.49
N SER A 104 12.32 -11.12 -2.52
CA SER A 104 11.81 -11.79 -3.72
C SER A 104 10.34 -11.47 -4.04
N TYR A 105 9.60 -10.85 -3.11
CA TYR A 105 8.23 -10.39 -3.36
C TYR A 105 8.20 -9.08 -4.16
N VAL A 106 9.29 -8.31 -4.11
CA VAL A 106 9.42 -7.07 -4.88
C VAL A 106 9.51 -7.40 -6.36
N TYR A 107 8.69 -6.76 -7.17
CA TYR A 107 8.85 -6.82 -8.61
C TYR A 107 9.89 -5.80 -9.05
N TYR A 108 10.98 -6.26 -9.67
CA TYR A 108 12.10 -5.40 -10.11
C TYR A 108 12.01 -4.92 -11.56
N GLY A 109 10.96 -5.29 -12.30
CA GLY A 109 10.71 -4.78 -13.65
C GLY A 109 11.65 -5.26 -14.76
N ILE A 110 11.17 -5.13 -15.99
CA ILE A 110 11.95 -5.34 -17.22
C ILE A 110 12.22 -4.01 -17.93
N ASN A 111 11.25 -3.09 -17.89
CA ASN A 111 11.35 -1.73 -18.41
C ASN A 111 10.36 -0.81 -17.68
N ILE A 112 10.43 0.49 -17.93
CA ILE A 112 9.60 1.49 -17.23
C ILE A 112 8.10 1.23 -17.38
N TYR A 113 7.64 0.95 -18.60
CA TYR A 113 6.23 0.73 -18.86
C TYR A 113 5.69 -0.47 -18.08
N ASP A 114 6.45 -1.56 -18.07
CA ASP A 114 6.17 -2.77 -17.30
C ASP A 114 6.13 -2.50 -15.77
N MET A 115 7.11 -1.76 -15.24
CA MET A 115 7.13 -1.35 -13.83
C MET A 115 5.87 -0.56 -13.43
N LEU A 116 5.49 0.45 -14.22
CA LEU A 116 4.29 1.27 -13.95
C LEU A 116 3.01 0.44 -14.01
N ARG A 117 2.90 -0.50 -14.97
CA ARG A 117 1.76 -1.41 -15.08
C ARG A 117 1.68 -2.38 -13.89
N LYS A 118 2.82 -2.80 -13.37
CA LYS A 118 2.89 -3.70 -12.21
C LYS A 118 2.56 -2.98 -10.91
N ASN A 119 3.04 -1.75 -10.73
CA ASN A 119 2.57 -0.88 -9.64
C ASN A 119 1.04 -0.72 -9.71
N LEU A 120 0.49 -0.37 -10.88
CA LEU A 120 -0.96 -0.20 -11.04
C LEU A 120 -1.75 -1.47 -10.70
N ALA A 121 -1.26 -2.63 -11.14
CA ALA A 121 -1.89 -3.91 -10.82
C ALA A 121 -1.85 -4.23 -9.31
N SER A 122 -0.74 -3.89 -8.63
CA SER A 122 -0.62 -4.05 -7.18
C SER A 122 -1.64 -3.18 -6.43
N GLU A 123 -1.92 -1.96 -6.87
CA GLU A 123 -2.93 -1.11 -6.19
C GLU A 123 -4.35 -1.64 -6.35
N TYR A 124 -4.72 -2.11 -7.54
CA TYR A 124 -6.02 -2.78 -7.70
C TYR A 124 -6.14 -4.02 -6.81
N LYS A 125 -5.05 -4.75 -6.62
CA LYS A 125 -5.02 -5.93 -5.76
C LYS A 125 -5.14 -5.54 -4.28
N ALA A 126 -4.43 -4.50 -3.84
CA ALA A 126 -4.53 -3.96 -2.48
C ALA A 126 -5.96 -3.48 -2.18
N LEU A 127 -6.53 -2.65 -3.07
CA LEU A 127 -7.89 -2.13 -2.93
C LEU A 127 -8.91 -3.27 -2.78
N LYS A 128 -8.84 -4.29 -3.65
CA LYS A 128 -9.72 -5.46 -3.55
C LYS A 128 -9.56 -6.21 -2.22
N ASN A 129 -8.32 -6.43 -1.77
CA ASN A 129 -8.08 -7.12 -0.50
C ASN A 129 -8.67 -6.31 0.68
N TYR A 130 -8.57 -4.97 0.64
CA TYR A 130 -9.17 -4.10 1.66
C TYR A 130 -10.69 -4.10 1.63
N GLU A 131 -11.31 -4.11 0.44
CA GLU A 131 -12.77 -4.25 0.31
C GLU A 131 -13.26 -5.58 0.92
N GLU A 132 -12.54 -6.68 0.67
CA GLU A 132 -12.84 -7.98 1.27
C GLU A 132 -12.73 -7.94 2.81
N HIS A 133 -11.64 -7.37 3.34
CA HIS A 133 -11.47 -7.19 4.78
C HIS A 133 -12.55 -6.30 5.41
N PHE A 134 -12.96 -5.24 4.72
CA PHE A 134 -13.98 -4.29 5.18
C PHE A 134 -15.35 -4.95 5.36
N LEU A 135 -15.67 -5.99 4.58
CA LEU A 135 -16.89 -6.78 4.72
C LEU A 135 -16.87 -7.72 5.93
N ILE A 136 -15.69 -8.28 6.23
CA ILE A 136 -15.48 -9.26 7.31
C ILE A 136 -15.39 -8.56 8.67
N ILE A 137 -14.62 -7.48 8.77
CA ILE A 137 -14.35 -6.76 10.01
C ILE A 137 -15.58 -5.94 10.42
N LYS A 138 -15.96 -6.05 11.70
CA LYS A 138 -17.12 -5.34 12.29
C LYS A 138 -16.71 -4.21 13.24
N ASP A 139 -15.42 -4.01 13.46
CA ASP A 139 -14.89 -2.93 14.28
C ASP A 139 -14.83 -1.63 13.48
N ASP A 140 -15.66 -0.65 13.86
CA ASP A 140 -15.79 0.59 13.10
C ASP A 140 -14.49 1.42 13.07
N TYR A 141 -13.68 1.38 14.13
CA TYR A 141 -12.40 2.09 14.13
C TYR A 141 -11.41 1.49 13.11
N ILE A 142 -11.38 0.16 13.00
CA ILE A 142 -10.57 -0.51 11.97
C ILE A 142 -11.11 -0.17 10.58
N LYS A 143 -12.43 -0.18 10.40
CA LYS A 143 -13.06 0.15 9.12
C LYS A 143 -12.75 1.58 8.66
N ASP A 144 -12.70 2.55 9.58
CA ASP A 144 -12.29 3.92 9.27
C ASP A 144 -10.84 3.99 8.79
N VAL A 145 -9.94 3.24 9.43
CA VAL A 145 -8.54 3.12 8.99
C VAL A 145 -8.46 2.49 7.59
N LEU A 146 -9.18 1.38 7.35
CA LEU A 146 -9.21 0.72 6.04
C LEU A 146 -9.78 1.63 4.95
N LYS A 147 -10.82 2.42 5.27
CA LYS A 147 -11.40 3.39 4.34
C LYS A 147 -10.39 4.45 3.94
N SER A 148 -9.64 4.99 4.91
CA SER A 148 -8.58 5.96 4.62
C SER A 148 -7.52 5.38 3.68
N ILE A 149 -7.11 4.13 3.89
CA ILE A 149 -6.14 3.44 3.01
C ILE A 149 -6.74 3.25 1.61
N MET A 150 -7.97 2.75 1.49
CA MET A 150 -8.63 2.55 0.19
C MET A 150 -8.77 3.85 -0.62
N GLU A 151 -8.97 4.99 0.04
CA GLU A 151 -8.97 6.29 -0.64
C GLU A 151 -7.59 6.64 -1.21
N ASP A 152 -6.51 6.36 -0.48
CA ASP A 152 -5.13 6.50 -0.97
C ASP A 152 -4.84 5.53 -2.13
N GLU A 153 -5.32 4.29 -2.09
CA GLU A 153 -5.15 3.33 -3.20
C GLU A 153 -5.82 3.81 -4.51
N ASN A 154 -7.03 4.35 -4.42
CA ASN A 154 -7.72 4.93 -5.58
C ASN A 154 -6.95 6.11 -6.18
N ILE A 155 -6.35 6.91 -5.32
CA ILE A 155 -5.44 8.00 -5.65
C ILE A 155 -4.17 7.47 -6.34
N HIS A 156 -3.53 6.42 -5.82
CA HIS A 156 -2.39 5.80 -6.50
C HIS A 156 -2.77 5.28 -7.91
N ILE A 157 -3.93 4.63 -8.03
CA ILE A 157 -4.48 4.13 -9.31
C ILE A 157 -4.67 5.26 -10.32
N GLU A 158 -5.26 6.38 -9.92
CA GLU A 158 -5.48 7.53 -10.79
C GLU A 158 -4.16 8.14 -11.29
N LEU A 159 -3.15 8.28 -10.42
CA LEU A 159 -1.83 8.77 -10.81
C LEU A 159 -1.17 7.89 -11.85
N LEU A 160 -1.09 6.59 -11.54
CA LEU A 160 -0.39 5.64 -12.39
C LEU A 160 -1.06 5.58 -13.76
N ASN A 161 -2.40 5.59 -13.81
CA ASN A 161 -3.13 5.69 -15.07
C ASN A 161 -2.81 6.99 -15.82
N SER A 162 -2.73 8.14 -15.15
CA SER A 162 -2.35 9.41 -15.80
C SER A 162 -0.94 9.34 -16.37
N ILE A 163 0.04 8.85 -15.60
CA ILE A 163 1.44 8.74 -16.05
C ILE A 163 1.52 7.82 -17.27
N ILE A 164 0.91 6.63 -17.20
CA ILE A 164 0.91 5.66 -18.29
C ILE A 164 0.29 6.27 -19.55
N LYS A 165 -0.82 6.99 -19.39
CA LYS A 165 -1.53 7.67 -20.47
C LYS A 165 -0.70 8.78 -21.13
N ASP A 166 -0.02 9.59 -20.33
CA ASP A 166 0.65 10.79 -20.82
C ASP A 166 2.03 10.47 -21.46
N TYR A 167 2.67 9.38 -21.05
CA TYR A 167 4.04 9.03 -21.47
C TYR A 167 4.16 7.82 -22.40
N PHE A 168 3.13 6.96 -22.50
CA PHE A 168 3.20 5.70 -23.26
C PHE A 168 2.00 5.49 -24.19
N ARG A 169 1.38 6.59 -24.65
CA ARG A 169 0.36 6.58 -25.70
C ARG A 169 0.92 6.93 -27.07
#